data_AF-A0A9W8WMQ9-F1
#
_entry.id   AF-A0A9W8WMQ9-F1
#
_cell.length_a   1.000
_cell.length_b   1.000
_cell.length_c   1.000
_cell.angle_alpha   90.00
_cell.angle_beta   90.00
_cell.angle_gamma   90.00
#
_symmetry.space_group_name_H-M   'P 1'
#
loop_
_entity.id
_entity.type
_entity.pdbx_description
1 polymer ?
#
loop_
_entity_poly.entity_id
_entity_poly.type
_entity_poly.pdbx_seq_one_letter_code
_entity_poly.pdbx_strand_id
1 'polypeptide(L)'
;MSDDFDFDDLVAYNIKACAALAPTLASTTPTVSRSDQRRMLLEVEALGSWANEKERWYTLRPIIEDRLDAFLGTFVGPKDTPYEGGIFHVRFSLKEGYPFTPPEMWFLTKILHPNVDTRGTICMDLDWSPSLTLEVLERCGEI
;
A
#
# COMPACT_ATOMS: atom_id res chain seq x y z
N MET A 1 25.70 5.38 18.14
CA MET A 1 24.39 5.96 17.82
C MET A 1 24.00 5.35 16.52
N SER A 2 23.19 4.30 16.56
CA SER A 2 22.59 3.74 15.34
C SER A 2 21.68 4.83 14.77
N ASP A 3 21.86 5.14 13.49
CA ASP A 3 20.83 5.82 12.70
C ASP A 3 19.66 4.83 12.61
N ASP A 4 18.78 4.85 13.62
CA ASP A 4 17.58 4.03 13.61
C ASP A 4 16.65 4.62 12.55
N PHE A 5 16.49 3.89 11.43
CA PHE A 5 15.53 4.21 10.38
C PHE A 5 14.15 4.43 11.02
N ASP A 6 13.63 5.64 10.91
CA ASP A 6 12.40 6.04 11.59
C ASP A 6 11.22 6.16 10.62
N PHE A 7 10.04 6.49 11.17
CA PHE A 7 8.82 6.61 10.37
C PHE A 7 8.89 7.80 9.38
N ASP A 8 9.61 8.86 9.71
CA ASP A 8 9.75 10.02 8.84
C ASP A 8 10.58 9.66 7.60
N ASP A 9 11.62 8.84 7.76
CA ASP A 9 12.35 8.25 6.65
C ASP A 9 11.42 7.43 5.75
N LEU A 10 10.60 6.55 6.34
CA LEU A 10 9.65 5.71 5.59
C LEU A 10 8.64 6.54 4.79
N VAL A 11 8.14 7.64 5.38
CA VAL A 11 7.27 8.61 4.70
C VAL A 11 8.01 9.26 3.54
N ALA A 12 9.25 9.71 3.73
CA ALA A 12 10.05 10.32 2.67
C ALA A 12 10.31 9.34 1.51
N TYR A 13 10.60 8.08 1.81
CA TYR A 13 10.74 7.02 0.81
C TYR A 13 9.44 6.82 0.02
N ASN A 14 8.29 6.73 0.69
CA ASN A 14 7.00 6.56 0.03
C ASN A 14 6.66 7.75 -0.89
N ILE A 15 6.89 8.98 -0.44
CA ILE A 15 6.66 10.20 -1.24
C ILE A 15 7.51 10.17 -2.51
N LYS A 16 8.81 9.88 -2.37
CA LYS A 16 9.74 9.79 -3.50
C LYS A 16 9.31 8.72 -4.50
N ALA A 17 8.89 7.55 -4.01
CA ALA A 17 8.43 6.46 -4.85
C ALA A 17 7.10 6.79 -5.56
N CYS A 18 6.15 7.43 -4.88
CA CYS A 18 4.92 7.92 -5.52
C CYS A 18 5.23 8.88 -6.67
N ALA A 19 6.11 9.86 -6.44
CA ALA A 19 6.51 10.83 -7.47
C ALA A 19 7.13 10.16 -8.71
N ALA A 20 7.89 9.07 -8.53
CA ALA A 20 8.46 8.30 -9.64
C ALA A 20 7.41 7.47 -10.40
N LEU A 21 6.35 7.01 -9.74
CA LEU A 21 5.29 6.19 -10.34
C LEU A 21 4.19 7.02 -11.01
N ALA A 22 3.93 8.23 -10.52
CA ALA A 22 2.82 9.08 -10.96
C ALA A 22 2.77 9.30 -12.49
N PRO A 23 3.88 9.60 -13.21
CA PRO A 23 3.84 9.84 -14.65
C PRO A 23 3.31 8.64 -15.45
N THR A 24 3.67 7.42 -15.05
CA THR A 24 3.27 6.17 -15.72
C THR A 24 1.80 5.84 -15.50
N LEU A 25 1.22 6.29 -14.38
CA LEU A 25 -0.18 6.00 -14.04
C LEU A 25 -1.14 7.13 -14.42
N ALA A 26 -0.65 8.36 -14.53
CA ALA A 26 -1.43 9.52 -14.93
C ALA A 26 -2.00 9.39 -16.35
N SER A 27 -1.34 8.65 -17.24
CA SER A 27 -1.83 8.40 -18.61
C SER A 27 -3.01 7.43 -18.69
N THR A 28 -3.35 6.75 -17.59
CA THR A 28 -4.43 5.75 -17.55
C THR A 28 -5.68 6.37 -16.93
N THR A 29 -6.82 6.26 -17.60
CA THR A 29 -8.11 6.68 -17.06
C THR A 29 -8.46 5.89 -15.78
N PRO A 30 -8.92 6.55 -14.70
CA PRO A 30 -9.40 5.85 -13.52
C PRO A 30 -10.59 4.96 -13.89
N THR A 31 -10.58 3.73 -13.41
CA THR A 31 -11.67 2.77 -13.63
C THR A 31 -12.81 2.88 -12.62
N VAL A 32 -12.64 3.69 -11.56
CA VAL A 32 -13.56 3.74 -10.41
C VAL A 32 -14.25 5.10 -10.34
N SER A 33 -15.57 5.12 -10.12
CA SER A 33 -16.31 6.38 -9.98
C SER A 33 -16.03 7.04 -8.62
N ARG A 34 -16.19 8.37 -8.53
CA ARG A 34 -16.05 9.09 -7.25
C ARG A 34 -17.03 8.59 -6.18
N SER A 35 -18.22 8.15 -6.59
CA SER A 35 -19.23 7.53 -5.74
C SER A 35 -18.73 6.24 -5.10
N ASP A 36 -18.07 5.38 -5.88
CA ASP A 36 -17.51 4.10 -5.42
C ASP A 36 -16.27 4.33 -4.52
N GLN A 37 -15.60 5.47 -4.69
CA GLN A 37 -14.46 5.90 -3.86
C GLN A 37 -14.87 6.54 -2.53
N ARG A 38 -16.16 6.73 -2.24
CA ARG A 38 -16.61 7.39 -1.00
C ARG A 38 -16.14 6.65 0.26
N ARG A 39 -16.13 5.32 0.24
CA ARG A 39 -15.58 4.50 1.34
C ARG A 39 -14.07 4.70 1.48
N MET A 40 -13.36 4.79 0.36
CA MET A 40 -11.91 4.98 0.34
C MET A 40 -11.49 6.31 0.94
N LEU A 41 -12.25 7.38 0.67
CA LEU A 41 -12.03 8.68 1.30
C LEU A 41 -12.05 8.55 2.83
N LEU A 42 -13.05 7.85 3.37
CA LEU A 42 -13.17 7.63 4.82
C LEU A 42 -12.02 6.79 5.37
N GLU A 43 -11.54 5.79 4.63
CA GLU A 43 -10.40 4.97 5.06
C GLU A 43 -9.08 5.73 5.01
N VAL A 44 -8.84 6.53 3.97
CA VAL A 44 -7.65 7.38 3.86
C VAL A 44 -7.66 8.47 4.94
N GLU A 45 -8.83 9.07 5.22
CA GLU A 45 -9.00 10.02 6.32
C GLU A 45 -8.75 9.34 7.68
N ALA A 46 -9.25 8.13 7.90
CA ALA A 46 -9.00 7.36 9.11
C ALA A 46 -7.49 7.06 9.27
N LEU A 47 -6.83 6.55 8.23
CA LEU A 47 -5.39 6.27 8.24
C LEU A 47 -4.54 7.53 8.45
N GLY A 48 -4.97 8.66 7.88
CA GLY A 48 -4.33 9.97 8.07
C GLY A 48 -4.52 10.51 9.48
N SER A 49 -5.66 10.24 10.13
CA SER A 49 -5.90 10.60 11.53
C SER A 49 -5.05 9.79 12.52
N TRP A 50 -4.57 8.61 12.11
CA TRP A 50 -3.63 7.76 12.87
C TRP A 50 -2.15 8.12 12.67
N ALA A 51 -1.83 9.26 12.04
CA ALA A 51 -0.46 9.75 11.86
C ALA A 51 0.31 10.02 13.18
N ASN A 52 -0.32 9.84 14.35
CA ASN A 52 0.26 10.10 15.67
C ASN A 52 0.72 8.85 16.44
N GLU A 53 0.66 7.64 15.86
CA GLU A 53 1.17 6.44 16.54
C GLU A 53 2.66 6.23 16.24
N LYS A 54 3.48 6.37 17.29
CA LYS A 54 4.95 6.25 17.27
C LYS A 54 5.51 4.89 16.82
N GLU A 55 4.66 3.90 16.56
CA GLU A 55 5.07 2.52 16.26
C GLU A 55 4.62 2.05 14.88
N ARG A 56 4.29 2.98 13.98
CA ARG A 56 3.85 2.63 12.63
C ARG A 56 5.04 2.20 11.76
N TRP A 57 5.00 0.98 11.25
CA TRP A 57 6.06 0.38 10.41
C TRP A 57 5.69 0.34 8.91
N TYR A 58 4.56 0.95 8.55
CA TYR A 58 4.09 1.09 7.18
C TYR A 58 3.47 2.47 6.89
N THR A 59 3.51 2.88 5.63
CA THR A 59 2.87 4.08 5.09
C THR A 59 1.96 3.67 3.93
N LEU A 60 0.89 4.42 3.71
CA LEU A 60 0.00 4.24 2.55
C LEU A 60 -0.42 5.60 2.03
N ARG A 61 -0.22 5.84 0.73
CA ARG A 61 -0.59 7.12 0.11
C ARG A 61 -1.12 6.95 -1.30
N PRO A 62 -2.01 7.85 -1.77
CA PRO A 62 -2.33 7.96 -3.19
C PRO A 62 -1.06 8.18 -4.02
N ILE A 63 -0.92 7.46 -5.13
CA ILE A 63 0.21 7.64 -6.06
C ILE A 63 0.03 8.93 -6.87
N ILE A 64 -1.20 9.20 -7.30
CA ILE A 64 -1.55 10.39 -8.06
C ILE A 64 -2.38 11.29 -7.16
N GLU A 65 -2.00 12.56 -7.11
CA GLU A 65 -2.74 13.60 -6.41
C GLU A 65 -4.19 13.67 -6.95
N ASP A 66 -5.17 13.80 -6.05
CA ASP A 66 -6.62 13.81 -6.34
C ASP A 66 -7.22 12.52 -6.94
N ARG A 67 -6.49 11.41 -6.93
CA ARG A 67 -6.96 10.10 -7.43
C ARG A 67 -6.90 9.03 -6.36
N LEU A 68 -8.02 8.33 -6.18
CA LEU A 68 -8.17 7.28 -5.17
C LEU A 68 -8.34 5.90 -5.80
N ASP A 69 -7.80 5.69 -7.00
CA ASP A 69 -7.79 4.40 -7.68
C ASP A 69 -6.44 3.68 -7.61
N ALA A 70 -5.38 4.38 -7.19
CA ALA A 70 -4.04 3.81 -7.09
C ALA A 70 -3.27 4.33 -5.87
N PHE A 71 -2.76 3.42 -5.05
CA PHE A 71 -2.02 3.73 -3.83
C PHE A 71 -0.70 3.00 -3.77
N LEU A 72 0.24 3.56 -3.01
CA LEU A 72 1.51 2.95 -2.70
C LEU A 72 1.61 2.75 -1.19
N GLY A 73 1.68 1.48 -0.80
CA GLY A 73 2.14 1.06 0.50
C GLY A 73 3.66 1.00 0.54
N THR A 74 4.26 1.46 1.64
CA THR A 74 5.69 1.20 1.91
C THR A 74 5.84 0.74 3.34
N PHE A 75 6.52 -0.38 3.56
CA PHE A 75 6.71 -0.94 4.89
C PHE A 75 8.12 -1.49 5.08
N VAL A 76 8.51 -1.60 6.35
CA VAL A 76 9.77 -2.21 6.77
C VAL A 76 9.56 -3.70 6.98
N GLY A 77 10.48 -4.51 6.46
CA GLY A 77 10.45 -5.96 6.64
C GLY A 77 10.50 -6.35 8.12
N PRO A 78 9.68 -7.31 8.57
CA PRO A 78 9.57 -7.64 9.99
C PRO A 78 10.88 -8.20 10.56
N LYS A 79 11.10 -7.97 11.85
CA LYS A 79 12.21 -8.58 12.59
C LYS A 79 12.08 -10.10 12.64
N ASP A 80 13.22 -10.77 12.73
CA ASP A 80 13.33 -12.23 12.80
C ASP A 80 12.79 -12.94 11.54
N THR A 81 12.75 -12.23 10.40
CA THR A 81 12.41 -12.79 9.09
C THR A 81 13.57 -12.61 8.10
N PRO A 82 13.61 -13.35 6.98
CA PRO A 82 14.57 -13.10 5.90
C PRO A 82 14.48 -11.69 5.28
N TYR A 83 13.42 -10.94 5.59
CA TYR A 83 13.13 -9.62 5.04
C TYR A 83 13.50 -8.48 5.99
N GLU A 84 13.97 -8.79 7.21
CA GLU A 84 14.28 -7.81 8.26
C GLU A 84 15.15 -6.66 7.74
N GLY A 85 14.72 -5.43 8.02
CA GLY A 85 15.41 -4.21 7.62
C GLY A 85 15.26 -3.85 6.14
N GLY A 86 14.60 -4.67 5.33
CA GLY A 86 14.24 -4.34 3.95
C GLY A 86 13.12 -3.31 3.86
N ILE A 87 13.09 -2.52 2.79
CA ILE A 87 11.99 -1.58 2.48
C ILE A 87 11.22 -2.10 1.28
N PHE A 88 9.93 -2.37 1.47
CA PHE A 88 9.07 -2.98 0.47
C PHE A 88 8.01 -2.01 0.01
N HIS A 89 7.83 -1.92 -1.31
CA HIS A 89 6.78 -1.12 -1.93
C HIS A 89 5.70 -2.05 -2.48
N VAL A 90 4.45 -1.83 -2.09
CA VAL A 90 3.30 -2.55 -2.61
C VAL A 90 2.35 -1.55 -3.25
N ARG A 91 2.02 -1.77 -4.52
CA ARG A 91 1.03 -0.96 -5.23
C ARG A 91 -0.34 -1.60 -5.08
N PHE A 92 -1.32 -0.77 -4.75
CA PHE A 92 -2.74 -1.09 -4.72
C PHE A 92 -3.42 -0.45 -5.92
N SER A 93 -4.27 -1.21 -6.60
CA SER A 93 -5.14 -0.71 -7.66
C SER A 93 -6.58 -1.05 -7.33
N LEU A 94 -7.42 -0.03 -7.20
CA LEU A 94 -8.85 -0.22 -7.08
C LEU A 94 -9.45 -0.36 -8.48
N LYS A 95 -10.31 -1.37 -8.64
CA LYS A 95 -11.07 -1.60 -9.87
C LYS A 95 -12.55 -1.34 -9.64
N GLU A 96 -13.29 -1.33 -10.74
CA GLU A 96 -14.74 -1.28 -10.72
C GLU A 96 -15.29 -2.40 -9.83
N GLY A 97 -16.23 -2.07 -8.94
CA GLY A 97 -16.81 -3.01 -7.98
C GLY A 97 -16.15 -3.02 -6.60
N TYR A 98 -15.09 -2.22 -6.34
CA TYR A 98 -14.67 -1.96 -4.96
C TYR A 98 -15.80 -1.26 -4.17
N PRO A 99 -16.06 -1.59 -2.89
CA PRO A 99 -15.33 -2.52 -2.01
C PRO A 99 -15.85 -3.97 -2.03
N PHE A 100 -16.75 -4.33 -2.94
CA PHE A 100 -17.27 -5.71 -3.05
C PHE A 100 -16.30 -6.67 -3.74
N THR A 101 -15.33 -6.13 -4.48
CA THR A 101 -14.17 -6.84 -4.99
C THR A 101 -12.91 -6.36 -4.26
N PRO A 102 -11.94 -7.24 -4.01
CA PRO A 102 -10.69 -6.86 -3.36
C PRO A 102 -9.87 -5.91 -4.23
N PRO A 103 -9.01 -5.08 -3.63
CA PRO A 103 -8.01 -4.33 -4.39
C PRO A 103 -7.03 -5.30 -5.04
N GLU A 104 -6.53 -4.95 -6.22
CA GLU A 104 -5.40 -5.67 -6.80
C GLU A 104 -4.09 -5.16 -6.22
N MET A 105 -3.20 -6.08 -5.85
CA MET A 105 -1.98 -5.76 -5.13
C MET A 105 -0.74 -6.40 -5.75
N TRP A 106 0.34 -5.62 -5.83
CA TRP A 106 1.60 -6.09 -6.39
C TRP A 106 2.79 -5.50 -5.64
N PHE A 107 3.75 -6.35 -5.27
CA PHE A 107 5.07 -5.93 -4.86
C PHE A 107 5.80 -5.29 -6.04
N LEU A 108 6.20 -4.03 -5.86
CA LEU A 108 7.11 -3.35 -6.78
C LEU A 108 8.58 -3.65 -6.43
N THR A 109 8.86 -3.82 -5.14
CA THR A 109 10.15 -4.35 -4.68
C THR A 109 10.18 -5.85 -4.97
N LYS A 110 11.21 -6.33 -5.69
CA LYS A 110 11.37 -7.78 -5.93
C LYS A 110 11.54 -8.51 -4.59
N ILE A 111 10.69 -9.50 -4.36
CA ILE A 111 10.70 -10.33 -3.16
C ILE A 111 10.55 -11.80 -3.56
N LEU A 112 11.24 -12.69 -2.85
CA LEU A 112 11.05 -14.13 -2.98
C LEU A 112 10.18 -14.59 -1.82
N HIS A 113 8.87 -14.72 -2.06
CA HIS A 113 7.92 -15.15 -1.04
C HIS A 113 6.92 -16.16 -1.63
N PRO A 114 6.49 -17.22 -0.90
CA PRO A 114 5.59 -18.25 -1.42
C PRO A 114 4.28 -17.74 -2.04
N ASN A 115 3.73 -16.65 -1.47
CA ASN A 115 2.48 -16.01 -1.92
C ASN A 115 2.69 -14.89 -2.94
N VAL A 116 3.91 -14.70 -3.45
CA VAL A 116 4.24 -13.66 -4.43
C VAL A 116 4.83 -14.30 -5.67
N ASP A 117 4.19 -14.05 -6.82
CA ASP A 117 4.70 -14.57 -8.08
C ASP A 117 5.93 -13.80 -8.60
N THR A 118 6.53 -14.29 -9.68
CA THR A 118 7.72 -13.66 -10.30
C THR A 118 7.49 -12.24 -10.83
N ARG A 119 6.23 -11.83 -11.00
CA ARG A 119 5.82 -10.48 -11.43
C ARG A 119 5.49 -9.57 -10.26
N GLY A 120 5.55 -10.08 -9.03
CA GLY A 120 5.20 -9.36 -7.81
C GLY A 120 3.72 -9.44 -7.45
N THR A 121 2.90 -10.17 -8.21
CA THR A 121 1.48 -10.31 -7.91
C THR A 121 1.30 -11.12 -6.63
N ILE A 122 0.51 -10.57 -5.71
CA ILE A 122 0.20 -11.21 -4.44
C ILE A 122 -0.98 -12.15 -4.66
N CYS A 123 -0.74 -13.45 -4.54
CA CYS A 123 -1.77 -14.48 -4.56
C CYS A 123 -2.12 -14.84 -3.11
N MET A 124 -2.84 -13.95 -2.43
CA MET A 124 -3.34 -14.21 -1.09
C MET A 124 -4.82 -14.52 -1.18
N ASP A 125 -5.24 -15.61 -0.55
CA ASP A 125 -6.65 -15.86 -0.24
C ASP A 125 -7.02 -14.88 0.89
N LEU A 126 -7.14 -13.61 0.52
CA LEU A 126 -7.76 -12.63 1.38
C LEU A 126 -9.22 -13.07 1.45
N ASP A 127 -9.67 -13.57 2.60
CA ASP A 127 -11.09 -13.65 2.97
C ASP A 127 -11.68 -12.23 2.95
N TRP A 128 -11.77 -11.65 1.75
CA TRP A 128 -12.02 -10.25 1.55
C TRP A 128 -13.48 -10.00 1.88
N SER A 129 -13.68 -9.11 2.83
CA SER A 129 -14.98 -8.57 3.14
C SER A 129 -14.92 -7.07 2.90
N PRO A 130 -15.99 -6.43 2.39
CA PRO A 130 -16.10 -4.96 2.34
C PRO A 130 -15.96 -4.26 3.70
N SER A 131 -15.98 -5.03 4.79
CA SER A 131 -15.66 -4.59 6.14
C SER A 131 -14.16 -4.37 6.37
N LEU A 132 -13.29 -5.07 5.64
CA LEU A 132 -11.84 -4.87 5.68
C LEU A 132 -11.49 -3.52 5.05
N THR A 133 -10.55 -2.81 5.66
CA THR A 133 -10.02 -1.53 5.17
C THR A 133 -8.67 -1.76 4.49
N LEU A 134 -8.08 -0.67 3.99
CA LEU A 134 -6.68 -0.59 3.59
C LEU A 134 -5.63 -1.09 4.61
N GLU A 135 -6.03 -1.42 5.85
CA GLU A 135 -5.23 -2.18 6.82
C GLU A 135 -4.79 -3.57 6.31
N VAL A 136 -5.28 -4.01 5.14
CA VAL A 136 -4.71 -5.18 4.45
C VAL A 136 -3.19 -5.10 4.29
N LEU A 137 -2.59 -3.90 4.29
CA LEU A 137 -1.15 -3.73 4.35
C LEU A 137 -0.49 -4.30 5.61
N GLU A 138 -1.17 -4.27 6.74
CA GLU A 138 -0.68 -4.90 7.97
C GLU A 138 -0.53 -6.40 7.76
N ARG A 139 -1.50 -7.00 7.05
CA ARG A 139 -1.44 -8.41 6.64
C ARG A 139 -0.37 -8.67 5.58
N CYS A 140 -0.04 -7.68 4.75
CA CYS A 140 1.10 -7.78 3.84
C CYS A 140 2.45 -7.74 4.55
N GLY A 141 2.53 -7.27 5.79
CA GLY A 141 3.75 -7.37 6.59
C GLY A 141 3.96 -8.75 7.22
N GLU A 142 2.97 -9.64 7.21
CA GLU A 142 3.16 -11.04 7.60
C GLU A 142 3.73 -11.92 6.46
N ILE A 143 3.97 -11.31 5.29
CA ILE A 143 4.64 -11.88 4.11
C ILE A 143 6.14 -11.72 4.30
#